data_AF-A0A818AA40-F1
#
_entry.id   AF-A0A818AA40-F1
#
_cell.length_a   1.000
_cell.length_b   1.000
_cell.length_c   1.000
_cell.angle_alpha   90.00
_cell.angle_beta   90.00
_cell.angle_gamma   90.00
#
_symmetry.space_group_name_H-M   'P 1'
#
loop_
_entity.id
_entity.type
_entity.pdbx_description
1 polymer ?
#
loop_
_entity_poly.entity_id
_entity_poly.type
_entity_poly.pdbx_seq_one_letter_code
_entity_poly.pdbx_strand_id
1 'polypeptide(L)'
;MKLFLYAKEHHFAIPSFNVTSSSAINAVLEAARDAKSPVIIQLSQGGAQFFAGKGLSNDGQAASILGSVAAAHHVRNVAKAYGVPVILHSDHCA
;
A
#
# COMPACT_ATOMS: atom_id res chain seq x y z
N MET A 1 9.45 9.43 -9.92
CA MET A 1 8.98 10.79 -10.29
C MET A 1 8.23 10.87 -11.64
N LYS A 2 8.55 10.06 -12.67
CA LYS A 2 7.87 10.14 -13.98
C LYS A 2 6.34 10.07 -13.92
N LEU A 3 5.79 9.16 -13.10
CA LEU A 3 4.34 8.99 -12.93
C LEU A 3 3.64 10.24 -12.36
N PHE A 4 4.24 10.93 -11.39
CA PHE A 4 3.66 12.16 -10.85
C PHE A 4 3.73 13.34 -11.81
N LEU A 5 4.78 13.42 -12.65
CA LEU A 5 4.85 14.42 -13.70
C LEU A 5 3.75 14.19 -14.75
N TYR A 6 3.57 12.93 -15.18
CA TYR A 6 2.49 12.53 -16.06
C TYR A 6 1.11 12.86 -15.48
N ALA A 7 0.89 12.59 -14.19
CA ALA A 7 -0.36 12.93 -13.50
C ALA A 7 -0.64 14.44 -13.50
N LYS A 8 0.39 15.28 -13.30
CA LYS A 8 0.25 16.75 -13.38
C LYS A 8 -0.06 17.21 -14.80
N GLU A 9 0.64 16.66 -15.80
CA GLU A 9 0.45 16.99 -17.22
C GLU A 9 -0.95 16.61 -17.73
N HIS A 10 -1.46 15.45 -17.29
CA HIS A 10 -2.77 14.93 -17.69
C HIS A 10 -3.90 15.24 -16.69
N HIS A 11 -3.66 16.14 -15.74
CA HIS A 11 -4.66 16.66 -14.80
C HIS A 11 -5.46 15.61 -14.00
N PHE A 12 -4.77 14.60 -13.47
CA PHE A 12 -5.39 13.62 -12.56
C PHE A 12 -4.59 13.45 -11.27
N ALA A 13 -5.26 12.94 -10.24
CA ALA A 13 -4.64 12.55 -8.97
C ALA A 13 -4.56 11.03 -8.87
N ILE A 14 -3.58 10.53 -8.13
CA ILE A 14 -3.44 9.10 -7.85
C ILE A 14 -3.99 8.85 -6.45
N PRO A 15 -5.04 8.03 -6.29
CA PRO A 15 -5.61 7.78 -4.98
C PRO A 15 -4.63 6.97 -4.12
N SER A 16 -4.64 7.25 -2.82
CA SER A 16 -3.88 6.52 -1.81
C SER A 16 -4.80 5.84 -0.82
N PHE A 17 -4.66 4.52 -0.67
CA PHE A 17 -5.53 3.72 0.18
C PHE A 17 -4.75 3.11 1.34
N ASN A 18 -5.20 3.38 2.56
CA ASN A 18 -4.71 2.67 3.74
C ASN A 18 -5.16 1.22 3.71
N VAL A 19 -4.22 0.30 3.91
CA VAL A 19 -4.49 -1.14 3.97
C VAL A 19 -4.06 -1.74 5.31
N THR A 20 -4.77 -2.79 5.70
CA THR A 20 -4.53 -3.52 6.97
C THR A 20 -4.44 -5.03 6.77
N SER A 21 -4.75 -5.55 5.59
CA SER A 21 -4.72 -6.99 5.30
C SER A 21 -4.39 -7.26 3.84
N SER A 22 -4.00 -8.50 3.54
CA SER A 22 -3.85 -8.97 2.15
C SER A 22 -5.15 -8.83 1.36
N SER A 23 -6.31 -9.04 1.99
CA SER A 23 -7.62 -8.84 1.37
C SER A 23 -7.82 -7.39 0.92
N ALA A 24 -7.47 -6.41 1.78
CA ALA A 24 -7.57 -5.00 1.43
C ALA A 24 -6.60 -4.62 0.30
N ILE A 25 -5.36 -5.15 0.33
CA ILE A 25 -4.41 -4.97 -0.77
C ILE A 25 -4.97 -5.50 -2.09
N ASN A 26 -5.50 -6.73 -2.09
CA ASN A 26 -6.03 -7.36 -3.28
C ASN A 26 -7.24 -6.58 -3.85
N ALA A 27 -8.12 -6.06 -2.98
CA ALA A 27 -9.24 -5.22 -3.39
C ALA A 27 -8.78 -3.93 -4.09
N VAL A 28 -7.74 -3.26 -3.55
CA VAL A 28 -7.18 -2.06 -4.18
C VAL A 28 -6.54 -2.38 -5.54
N LEU A 29 -5.82 -3.50 -5.64
CA LEU A 29 -5.20 -3.94 -6.89
C LEU A 29 -6.23 -4.30 -7.96
N GLU A 30 -7.30 -5.00 -7.57
CA GLU A 30 -8.41 -5.36 -8.46
C GLU A 30 -9.12 -4.11 -8.99
N ALA A 31 -9.48 -3.19 -8.09
CA ALA A 31 -10.13 -1.94 -8.49
C ALA A 31 -9.24 -1.10 -9.43
N ALA A 32 -7.94 -1.02 -9.15
CA ALA A 32 -7.00 -0.29 -9.99
C ALA A 32 -6.81 -0.93 -11.38
N ARG A 33 -6.81 -2.27 -11.47
CA ARG A 33 -6.77 -3.01 -12.73
C ARG A 33 -8.01 -2.69 -13.57
N ASP A 34 -9.19 -2.81 -12.97
CA ASP A 34 -10.46 -2.64 -13.66
C ASP A 34 -10.67 -1.19 -14.13
N ALA A 35 -10.22 -0.23 -13.31
CA ALA A 35 -10.19 1.19 -13.66
C ALA A 35 -9.04 1.58 -14.62
N LYS A 36 -8.12 0.66 -14.93
CA LYS A 36 -6.91 0.90 -15.75
C LYS A 36 -6.09 2.08 -15.25
N SER A 37 -5.96 2.23 -13.93
CA SER A 37 -5.36 3.40 -13.29
C SER A 37 -4.16 3.02 -12.41
N PRO A 38 -3.15 3.91 -12.26
CA PRO A 38 -2.15 3.76 -11.22
C PRO A 38 -2.77 3.92 -9.82
N VAL A 39 -2.12 3.37 -8.80
CA VAL A 39 -2.59 3.48 -7.41
C VAL A 39 -1.45 3.59 -6.41
N ILE A 40 -1.70 4.24 -5.27
CA ILE A 40 -0.82 4.22 -4.10
C ILE A 40 -1.45 3.30 -3.05
N ILE A 41 -0.67 2.32 -2.58
CA ILE A 41 -1.02 1.48 -1.43
C ILE A 41 -0.18 1.94 -0.26
N GLN A 42 -0.83 2.34 0.84
CA GLN A 42 -0.15 2.85 2.03
C GLN A 42 -0.53 2.10 3.30
N LEU A 43 0.40 2.03 4.25
CA LEU A 43 0.12 1.56 5.60
C LEU A 43 0.32 2.71 6.58
N SER A 44 -0.69 2.94 7.43
CA SER A 44 -0.48 3.74 8.64
C SER A 44 0.30 2.93 9.67
N GLN A 45 0.87 3.61 10.67
CA GLN A 45 1.57 2.95 11.77
C GLN A 45 0.70 1.86 12.42
N GLY A 46 -0.57 2.16 12.69
CA GLY A 46 -1.54 1.20 13.23
C GLY A 46 -2.00 0.15 12.22
N GLY A 47 -2.11 0.51 10.93
CA GLY A 47 -2.42 -0.45 9.87
C GLY A 47 -1.33 -1.49 9.67
N ALA A 48 -0.07 -1.07 9.77
CA ALA A 48 1.08 -1.96 9.74
C ALA A 48 1.10 -2.89 10.96
N GLN A 49 0.85 -2.40 12.17
CA GLN A 49 0.70 -3.28 13.35
C GLN A 49 -0.43 -4.29 13.15
N PHE A 50 -1.58 -3.87 12.62
CA PHE A 50 -2.70 -4.77 12.35
C PHE A 50 -2.30 -5.87 11.37
N PHE A 51 -1.52 -5.52 10.33
CA PHE A 51 -1.03 -6.48 9.34
C PHE A 51 -0.10 -7.53 9.96
N ALA A 52 0.74 -7.14 10.93
CA ALA A 52 1.56 -8.09 11.70
C ALA A 52 0.72 -8.94 12.67
N GLY A 53 -0.39 -8.38 13.15
CA GLY A 53 -1.32 -8.99 14.09
C GLY A 53 -1.32 -8.28 15.44
N LYS A 54 -2.51 -7.91 15.93
CA LYS A 54 -2.71 -7.22 17.22
C LYS A 54 -2.26 -8.02 18.46
N GLY A 55 -1.97 -9.31 18.30
CA GLY A 55 -1.41 -10.14 19.37
C GLY A 55 0.09 -9.91 19.62
N LEU A 56 0.78 -9.18 18.74
CA LEU A 56 2.19 -8.85 18.91
C LEU A 56 2.35 -7.52 19.66
N SER A 57 3.33 -7.45 20.58
CA SER A 57 3.73 -6.18 21.19
C SER A 57 4.24 -5.21 20.12
N ASN A 58 3.88 -3.95 20.24
CA ASN A 58 4.38 -2.88 19.39
C ASN A 58 5.40 -1.98 20.10
N ASP A 59 5.99 -2.47 21.20
CA ASP A 59 7.10 -1.79 21.87
C ASP A 59 8.23 -1.55 20.88
N GLY A 60 8.77 -0.34 20.88
CA GLY A 60 9.80 0.06 19.92
C GLY A 60 9.37 -0.04 18.45
N GLN A 61 8.06 0.01 18.15
CA GLN A 61 7.49 -0.10 16.79
C GLN A 61 7.69 -1.47 16.12
N ALA A 62 8.06 -2.51 16.89
CA ALA A 62 8.46 -3.80 16.34
C ALA A 62 7.37 -4.45 15.46
N ALA A 63 6.12 -4.44 15.91
CA ALA A 63 5.01 -5.00 15.14
C ALA A 63 4.69 -4.16 13.89
N SER A 64 4.72 -2.82 13.98
CA SER A 64 4.53 -1.96 12.80
C SER A 64 5.63 -2.13 11.75
N ILE A 65 6.89 -2.29 12.17
CA ILE A 65 8.00 -2.58 11.26
C ILE A 65 7.79 -3.94 10.58
N LEU A 66 7.52 -4.99 11.36
CA LEU A 66 7.29 -6.34 10.82
C LEU A 66 6.13 -6.37 9.82
N GLY A 67 4.99 -5.75 10.19
CA GLY A 67 3.78 -5.78 9.37
C GLY A 67 3.89 -4.92 8.11
N SER A 68 4.58 -3.78 8.15
CA SER A 68 4.85 -2.98 6.96
C SER A 68 5.77 -3.72 5.98
N VAL A 69 6.78 -4.43 6.47
CA VAL A 69 7.66 -5.29 5.65
C VAL A 69 6.88 -6.46 5.05
N ALA A 70 6.04 -7.14 5.84
CA ALA A 70 5.20 -8.25 5.36
C ALA A 70 4.23 -7.78 4.27
N ALA A 71 3.54 -6.66 4.47
CA ALA A 71 2.66 -6.06 3.48
C ALA A 71 3.43 -5.65 2.20
N ALA A 72 4.63 -5.08 2.36
CA ALA A 72 5.48 -4.71 1.23
C ALA A 72 5.85 -5.93 0.37
N HIS A 73 6.20 -7.06 1.00
CA HIS A 73 6.46 -8.30 0.29
C HIS A 73 5.22 -8.80 -0.46
N HIS A 74 4.05 -8.77 0.18
CA HIS A 74 2.79 -9.14 -0.46
C HIS A 74 2.54 -8.29 -1.72
N VAL A 75 2.52 -6.95 -1.59
CA VAL A 75 2.32 -6.02 -2.72
C VAL A 75 3.32 -6.29 -3.84
N ARG A 76 4.61 -6.42 -3.53
CA ARG A 76 5.65 -6.65 -4.55
C ARG A 76 5.47 -7.96 -5.31
N ASN A 77 4.99 -9.00 -4.63
CA ASN A 77 4.78 -10.31 -5.24
C ASN A 77 3.55 -10.31 -6.14
N VAL A 78 2.43 -9.71 -5.70
CA VAL A 78 1.15 -9.86 -6.40
C VAL A 78 0.88 -8.73 -7.40
N ALA A 79 1.37 -7.51 -7.21
CA ALA A 79 1.02 -6.36 -8.06
C ALA A 79 1.34 -6.59 -9.55
N LYS A 80 2.42 -7.31 -9.86
CA LYS A 80 2.79 -7.67 -11.25
C LYS A 80 1.73 -8.54 -11.92
N ALA A 81 1.10 -9.46 -11.18
CA ALA A 81 0.07 -10.34 -11.71
C ALA A 81 -1.22 -9.57 -12.05
N TYR A 82 -1.50 -8.47 -11.34
CA TYR A 82 -2.61 -7.57 -11.66
C TYR A 82 -2.31 -6.64 -12.82
N GLY A 83 -1.05 -6.49 -13.24
CA GLY A 83 -0.66 -5.59 -14.33
C GLY A 83 -0.80 -4.10 -13.99
N VAL A 84 -0.82 -3.74 -12.70
CA VAL A 84 -1.05 -2.37 -12.23
C VAL A 84 0.27 -1.72 -11.78
N PRO A 85 0.58 -0.48 -12.19
CA PRO A 85 1.66 0.29 -11.61
C PRO A 85 1.28 0.77 -10.21
N VAL A 86 1.96 0.26 -9.19
CA VAL A 86 1.71 0.57 -7.78
C VAL A 86 2.86 1.36 -7.17
N ILE A 87 2.51 2.44 -6.47
CA ILE A 87 3.41 3.10 -5.53
C ILE A 87 3.15 2.50 -4.15
N LEU A 88 4.17 1.93 -3.53
CA LEU A 88 4.10 1.46 -2.15
C LEU A 88 4.59 2.57 -1.21
N HIS A 89 3.81 2.90 -0.20
CA HIS A 89 4.05 4.03 0.69
C HIS A 89 3.79 3.67 2.17
N SER A 90 4.37 4.45 3.08
CA SER A 90 4.04 4.47 4.50
C SER A 90 3.43 5.82 4.81
N ASP A 91 2.28 5.82 5.48
CA ASP A 91 1.55 7.04 5.85
C ASP A 91 2.26 7.77 7.01
N HIS A 92 1.57 8.71 7.66
CA HIS A 92 2.06 9.55 8.77
C HIS A 92 2.97 8.82 9.79
N CYS A 93 4.13 9.43 10.06
CA CYS A 93 5.09 9.06 11.11
C CYS A 93 5.55 10.35 11.81
N ALA A 94 5.13 10.56 13.06
CA ALA A 94 5.46 11.75 13.86
C ALA A 94 6.83 11.64 14.55
#